data_AF-A0A9E3E8T1-F1
#
_entry.id   AF-A0A9E3E8T1-F1
#
_cell.length_a   1.000
_cell.length_b   1.000
_cell.length_c   1.000
_cell.angle_alpha   90.00
_cell.angle_beta   90.00
_cell.angle_gamma   90.00
#
_symmetry.space_group_name_H-M   'P 1'
#
loop_
_entity.id
_entity.type
_entity.pdbx_description
1 polymer ?
#
loop_
_entity_poly.entity_id
_entity_poly.type
_entity_poly.pdbx_seq_one_letter_code
_entity_poly.pdbx_strand_id
1 'polypeptide(L)'
;MRRLRLVAQLPVLASYYNDELLASKAFALMLAGMIAYLVLTRKVQKKYMDLKSSLFAVLTGYVFAVVSAPNAMVGGSRLIPRLAIFPVLILMPWFALFNWSTLARWTVQACATAITVYFLALHIAGASEANGLIAEYVSGQHLVKGQDTFITISRPDFQTQLRIDVLSHAGGYIAGQNGAVLLNNYQFGTRVFPFAGVRGYRNSPDYILTWADPQPVLGGSGDSMTYEGVHYNRIFSSRPRGYMKVFQRMDLTSARPQTQPHRKPD
;
A
#
# COMPACT_ATOMS: atom_id res chain seq x y z
N MET A 1 4.48 -2.65 25.18
CA MET A 1 3.53 -1.52 25.06
C MET A 1 3.14 -1.14 23.62
N ARG A 2 4.06 -1.10 22.63
CA ARG A 2 3.74 -0.70 21.24
C ARG A 2 2.63 -1.53 20.55
N ARG A 3 2.58 -2.85 20.78
CA ARG A 3 1.55 -3.75 20.19
C ARG A 3 0.14 -3.49 20.72
N LEU A 4 -0.01 -3.21 22.01
CA LEU A 4 -1.30 -2.86 22.60
C LEU A 4 -1.87 -1.56 22.02
N ARG A 5 -1.02 -0.58 21.69
CA ARG A 5 -1.44 0.64 20.99
C ARG A 5 -2.01 0.33 19.60
N LEU A 6 -1.50 -0.69 18.89
CA LEU A 6 -2.04 -1.08 17.58
C LEU A 6 -3.47 -1.60 17.69
N VAL A 7 -3.75 -2.44 18.68
CA VAL A 7 -5.11 -2.94 18.93
C VAL A 7 -6.04 -1.82 19.38
N ALA A 8 -5.56 -0.94 20.26
CA ALA A 8 -6.38 0.13 20.85
C ALA A 8 -6.66 1.29 19.88
N GLN A 9 -5.73 1.61 18.97
CA GLN A 9 -5.87 2.75 18.06
C GLN A 9 -6.35 2.35 16.67
N LEU A 10 -6.38 1.05 16.36
CA LEU A 10 -6.73 0.49 15.06
C LEU A 10 -6.11 1.26 13.89
N PRO A 11 -4.78 1.52 13.89
CA PRO A 11 -4.14 2.29 12.83
C PRO A 11 -4.17 1.57 11.48
N VAL A 12 -4.56 0.29 11.47
CA VAL A 12 -4.84 -0.50 10.26
C VAL A 12 -6.00 0.05 9.45
N LEU A 13 -6.95 0.77 10.08
CA LEU A 13 -8.07 1.40 9.38
C LEU A 13 -7.69 2.72 8.70
N ALA A 14 -6.47 3.20 8.91
CA ALA A 14 -5.98 4.45 8.37
C ALA A 14 -4.89 4.16 7.32
N SER A 15 -5.16 4.54 6.08
CA SER A 15 -4.36 4.28 4.88
C SER A 15 -3.67 5.55 4.38
N TYR A 16 -4.40 6.66 4.22
CA TYR A 16 -3.90 7.82 3.50
C TYR A 16 -3.39 8.88 4.47
N TYR A 17 -4.25 9.49 5.28
CA TYR A 17 -3.86 10.65 6.09
C TYR A 17 -3.64 10.31 7.57
N ASN A 18 -2.93 11.19 8.29
CA ASN A 18 -2.83 11.10 9.75
C ASN A 18 -4.18 11.38 10.43
N ASP A 19 -5.06 12.18 9.80
CA ASP A 19 -6.38 12.51 10.31
C ASP A 19 -7.32 11.30 10.36
N GLU A 20 -7.07 10.28 9.54
CA GLU A 20 -7.79 9.01 9.63
C GLU A 20 -7.54 8.31 10.98
N LEU A 21 -6.41 8.59 11.67
CA LEU A 21 -6.18 8.07 13.02
C LEU A 21 -7.18 8.61 14.03
N LEU A 22 -7.71 9.82 13.83
CA LEU A 22 -8.76 10.37 14.69
C LEU A 22 -10.04 9.53 14.52
N ALA A 23 -10.41 9.22 13.28
CA ALA A 23 -11.54 8.37 12.95
C ALA A 23 -11.36 6.95 13.52
N SER A 24 -10.17 6.36 13.38
CA SER A 24 -9.85 5.04 13.93
C SER A 24 -9.96 5.01 15.46
N LYS A 25 -9.47 6.05 16.14
CA LYS A 25 -9.59 6.18 17.60
C LYS A 25 -11.04 6.34 18.03
N ALA A 26 -11.81 7.19 17.34
CA ALA A 26 -13.24 7.37 17.60
C ALA A 26 -14.00 6.04 17.44
N PHE A 27 -13.69 5.28 16.39
CA PHE A 27 -14.25 3.95 16.18
C PHE A 27 -13.86 2.98 17.30
N ALA A 28 -12.58 2.91 17.67
CA ALA A 28 -12.13 2.05 18.77
C ALA A 28 -12.80 2.41 20.11
N LEU A 29 -12.95 3.70 20.41
CA LEU A 29 -13.67 4.18 21.59
C LEU A 29 -15.15 3.82 21.56
N MET A 30 -15.80 3.89 20.39
CA MET A 30 -17.18 3.43 20.22
C MET A 30 -17.31 1.94 20.54
N LEU A 31 -16.42 1.09 19.99
CA LEU A 31 -16.42 -0.36 20.29
C LEU A 31 -16.17 -0.63 21.78
N ALA A 32 -15.24 0.10 22.41
CA ALA A 32 -14.96 0.00 23.84
C ALA A 32 -16.19 0.42 24.67
N GLY A 33 -16.87 1.50 24.29
CA GLY A 33 -18.12 1.95 24.91
C GLY A 33 -19.24 0.93 24.79
N MET A 34 -19.36 0.27 23.63
CA MET A 34 -20.32 -0.82 23.42
C MET A 34 -20.04 -2.02 24.32
N ILE A 35 -18.76 -2.43 24.44
CA ILE A 35 -18.36 -3.50 25.37
C ILE A 35 -18.68 -3.10 26.82
N ALA A 36 -18.30 -1.89 27.24
CA ALA A 36 -18.56 -1.39 28.58
C ALA A 36 -20.07 -1.33 28.89
N TYR A 37 -20.89 -0.85 27.95
CA TYR A 37 -22.35 -0.86 28.08
C TYR A 37 -22.91 -2.27 28.30
N LEU A 38 -22.44 -3.27 27.53
CA LEU A 38 -22.89 -4.65 27.67
C LEU A 38 -22.49 -5.27 29.02
N VAL A 39 -21.27 -4.99 29.49
CA VAL A 39 -20.77 -5.44 30.80
C VAL A 39 -21.56 -4.79 31.93
N LEU A 40 -21.75 -3.46 31.90
CA LEU A 40 -22.44 -2.70 32.94
C LEU A 40 -23.93 -3.04 33.03
N THR A 41 -24.60 -3.25 31.89
CA THR A 41 -26.01 -3.64 31.88
C THR A 41 -26.26 -5.10 32.26
N ARG A 42 -25.21 -5.86 32.61
CA ARG A 42 -25.23 -7.29 32.95
C ARG A 42 -25.95 -8.18 31.91
N LYS A 43 -26.16 -7.68 30.69
CA LYS A 43 -26.78 -8.43 29.56
C LYS A 43 -25.92 -9.60 29.07
N VAL A 44 -24.74 -9.78 29.67
CA VAL A 44 -23.86 -10.93 29.50
C VAL A 44 -24.31 -12.15 30.35
N GLN A 45 -25.25 -12.01 31.30
CA GLN A 45 -25.53 -13.09 32.26
C GLN A 45 -26.44 -14.25 31.75
N LYS A 46 -25.89 -15.46 31.92
CA LYS A 46 -26.43 -16.84 31.96
C LYS A 46 -27.18 -17.44 30.77
N LYS A 47 -28.04 -16.74 30.02
CA LYS A 47 -28.95 -17.43 29.06
C LYS A 47 -28.35 -17.73 27.67
N TYR A 48 -27.25 -17.09 27.29
CA TYR A 48 -26.69 -17.16 25.93
C TYR A 48 -25.21 -17.57 25.91
N MET A 49 -24.75 -18.31 26.92
CA MET A 49 -23.33 -18.57 27.11
C MET A 49 -22.70 -19.32 25.94
N ASP A 50 -23.40 -20.19 25.22
CA ASP A 50 -22.71 -21.10 24.30
C ASP A 50 -22.12 -20.37 23.06
N LEU A 51 -22.97 -19.70 22.27
CA LEU A 51 -22.52 -18.96 21.08
C LEU A 51 -21.77 -17.65 21.41
N LYS A 52 -22.16 -16.96 22.51
CA LYS A 52 -21.48 -15.72 22.90
C LYS A 52 -20.09 -16.00 23.45
N SER A 53 -19.91 -17.12 24.16
CA SER A 53 -18.60 -17.51 24.68
C SER A 53 -17.69 -18.03 23.58
N SER A 54 -18.22 -18.70 22.54
CA SER A 54 -17.40 -19.16 21.42
C SER A 54 -16.81 -17.98 20.61
N LEU A 55 -17.62 -16.99 20.24
CA LEU A 55 -17.12 -15.78 19.56
C LEU A 55 -16.16 -14.98 20.43
N PHE A 56 -16.40 -14.91 21.74
CA PHE A 56 -15.49 -14.24 22.67
C PHE A 56 -14.15 -14.99 22.82
N ALA A 57 -14.18 -16.33 22.81
CA ALA A 57 -12.97 -17.15 22.79
C ALA A 57 -12.17 -16.95 21.49
N VAL A 58 -12.86 -16.91 20.34
CA VAL A 58 -12.24 -16.61 19.04
C VAL A 58 -11.62 -15.20 19.04
N LEU A 59 -12.35 -14.20 19.53
CA LEU A 59 -11.83 -12.84 19.70
C LEU A 59 -10.56 -12.82 20.56
N THR A 60 -10.58 -13.52 21.70
CA THR A 60 -9.43 -13.63 22.61
C THR A 60 -8.25 -14.31 21.93
N GLY A 61 -8.49 -15.38 21.16
CA GLY A 61 -7.48 -16.07 20.37
C GLY A 61 -6.83 -15.15 19.33
N TYR A 62 -7.62 -14.34 18.61
CA TYR A 62 -7.08 -13.38 17.64
C TYR A 62 -6.31 -12.24 18.32
N VAL A 63 -6.80 -11.70 19.44
CA VAL A 63 -6.06 -10.68 20.21
C VAL A 63 -4.73 -11.25 20.69
N PHE A 64 -4.73 -12.50 21.19
CA PHE A 64 -3.51 -13.20 21.57
C PHE A 64 -2.57 -13.36 20.38
N ALA A 65 -3.07 -13.80 19.22
CA ALA A 65 -2.29 -13.94 17.99
C ALA A 65 -1.67 -12.60 17.55
N VAL A 66 -2.40 -11.48 17.61
CA VAL A 66 -1.87 -10.15 17.30
C VAL A 66 -0.73 -9.74 18.24
N VAL A 67 -0.85 -10.07 19.53
CA VAL A 67 0.15 -9.70 20.54
C VAL A 67 1.37 -10.62 20.50
N SER A 68 1.21 -11.90 20.15
CA SER A 68 2.28 -12.90 20.14
C SER A 68 2.97 -13.07 18.78
N ALA A 69 2.28 -12.83 17.66
CA ALA A 69 2.82 -13.06 16.32
C ALA A 69 4.10 -12.26 16.02
N PRO A 70 5.02 -12.82 15.23
CA PRO A 70 6.15 -12.07 14.68
C PRO A 70 5.67 -11.01 13.66
N ASN A 71 6.44 -9.93 13.49
CA ASN A 71 6.10 -8.86 12.54
C ASN A 71 6.14 -9.31 11.06
N ALA A 72 6.91 -10.37 10.76
CA ALA A 72 7.12 -10.92 9.43
C ALA A 72 7.22 -12.45 9.51
N MET A 73 6.72 -13.15 8.49
CA MET A 73 6.86 -14.60 8.29
C MET A 73 6.99 -14.89 6.80
N VAL A 74 7.85 -15.84 6.42
CA VAL A 74 7.96 -16.39 5.06
C VAL A 74 8.10 -15.31 3.97
N GLY A 75 9.00 -14.34 4.16
CA GLY A 75 9.23 -13.26 3.19
C GLY A 75 8.11 -12.22 3.07
N GLY A 76 6.99 -12.41 3.79
CA GLY A 76 5.91 -11.44 3.90
C GLY A 76 6.14 -10.45 5.04
N SER A 77 5.95 -9.16 4.76
CA SER A 77 5.94 -8.10 5.78
C SER A 77 4.52 -7.78 6.23
N ARG A 78 4.39 -7.10 7.38
CA ARG A 78 3.13 -6.54 7.91
C ARG A 78 2.07 -7.59 8.29
N LEU A 79 2.47 -8.72 8.89
CA LEU A 79 1.53 -9.72 9.42
C LEU A 79 0.63 -9.14 10.53
N ILE A 80 1.23 -8.40 11.48
CA ILE A 80 0.48 -7.83 12.61
C ILE A 80 -0.63 -6.87 12.16
N PRO A 81 -0.39 -5.87 11.28
CA PRO A 81 -1.47 -5.05 10.74
C PRO A 81 -2.61 -5.88 10.13
N ARG A 82 -2.32 -6.93 9.37
CA ARG A 82 -3.35 -7.81 8.79
C ARG A 82 -4.15 -8.54 9.87
N LEU A 83 -3.49 -9.04 10.91
CA LEU A 83 -4.17 -9.73 12.00
C LEU A 83 -5.05 -8.79 12.84
N ALA A 84 -4.68 -7.51 12.93
CA ALA A 84 -5.38 -6.52 13.75
C ALA A 84 -6.81 -6.21 13.26
N ILE A 85 -7.18 -6.55 12.02
CA ILE A 85 -8.55 -6.34 11.51
C ILE A 85 -9.54 -7.40 12.03
N PHE A 86 -9.08 -8.63 12.29
CA PHE A 86 -9.98 -9.73 12.65
C PHE A 86 -10.72 -9.53 13.97
N PRO A 87 -10.09 -9.02 15.06
CA PRO A 87 -10.82 -8.70 16.28
C PRO A 87 -12.02 -7.78 16.04
N VAL A 88 -11.88 -6.78 15.16
CA VAL A 88 -12.98 -5.87 14.78
C VAL A 88 -14.07 -6.63 14.02
N LEU A 89 -13.70 -7.46 13.05
CA LEU A 89 -14.63 -8.26 12.26
C LEU A 89 -15.41 -9.27 13.11
N ILE A 90 -14.81 -9.81 14.18
CA ILE A 90 -15.47 -10.73 15.12
C ILE A 90 -16.39 -9.98 16.09
N LEU A 91 -16.03 -8.76 16.49
CA LEU A 91 -16.86 -7.93 17.36
C LEU A 91 -18.20 -7.56 16.71
N MET A 92 -18.24 -7.34 15.40
CA MET A 92 -19.48 -7.00 14.68
C MET A 92 -20.62 -8.03 14.87
N PRO A 93 -20.45 -9.33 14.52
CA PRO A 93 -21.46 -10.34 14.79
C PRO A 93 -21.65 -10.58 16.28
N TRP A 94 -20.62 -10.42 17.12
CA TRP A 94 -20.78 -10.54 18.58
C TRP A 94 -21.76 -9.49 19.14
N PHE A 95 -21.65 -8.23 18.72
CA PHE A 95 -22.58 -7.17 19.13
C PHE A 95 -24.00 -7.41 18.63
N ALA A 96 -24.17 -8.07 17.47
CA ALA A 96 -25.48 -8.41 16.91
C ALA A 96 -26.24 -9.45 17.76
N LEU A 97 -25.57 -10.22 18.61
CA LEU A 97 -26.20 -11.22 19.50
C LEU A 97 -26.88 -10.63 20.75
N PHE A 98 -26.84 -9.32 20.94
CA PHE A 98 -27.41 -8.66 22.11
C PHE A 98 -28.65 -7.85 21.75
N ASN A 99 -29.66 -7.90 22.62
CA ASN A 99 -30.84 -7.06 22.51
C ASN A 99 -30.51 -5.66 23.03
N TRP A 100 -30.31 -4.71 22.12
CA TRP A 100 -30.05 -3.31 22.42
C TRP A 100 -31.35 -2.58 22.76
N SER A 101 -31.29 -1.59 23.66
CA SER A 101 -32.43 -0.66 23.78
C SER A 101 -32.52 0.19 22.51
N THR A 102 -33.72 0.67 22.18
CA THR A 102 -33.94 1.51 20.99
C THR A 102 -33.00 2.71 20.95
N LEU A 103 -32.84 3.41 22.07
CA LEU A 103 -31.92 4.55 22.17
C LEU A 103 -30.47 4.15 21.92
N ALA A 104 -29.97 3.09 22.58
CA ALA A 104 -28.59 2.65 22.39
C ALA A 104 -28.30 2.23 20.95
N ARG A 105 -29.25 1.55 20.30
CA ARG A 105 -29.16 1.18 18.89
C ARG A 105 -29.04 2.42 18.00
N TRP A 106 -29.91 3.41 18.18
CA TRP A 106 -29.86 4.66 17.42
C TRP A 106 -28.55 5.41 17.62
N THR A 107 -28.07 5.53 18.86
CA THR A 107 -26.79 6.18 19.16
C THR A 107 -25.64 5.47 18.44
N VAL A 108 -25.55 4.14 18.53
CA VAL A 108 -24.49 3.37 17.85
C VAL A 108 -24.58 3.54 16.34
N GLN A 109 -25.78 3.45 15.76
CA GLN A 109 -25.97 3.62 14.32
C GLN A 109 -25.60 5.03 13.85
N ALA A 110 -26.00 6.07 14.57
CA ALA A 110 -25.66 7.45 14.26
C ALA A 110 -24.14 7.68 14.35
N CYS A 111 -23.50 7.25 15.44
CA CYS A 111 -22.05 7.34 15.61
C CYS A 111 -21.29 6.57 14.53
N ALA A 112 -21.67 5.32 14.26
CA ALA A 112 -21.05 4.50 13.23
C ALA A 112 -21.19 5.14 11.85
N THR A 113 -22.38 5.64 11.51
CA THR A 113 -22.63 6.32 10.24
C THR A 113 -21.76 7.57 10.10
N ALA A 114 -21.70 8.41 11.13
CA ALA A 114 -20.86 9.61 11.12
C ALA A 114 -19.37 9.27 10.93
N ILE A 115 -18.87 8.27 11.66
CA ILE A 115 -17.48 7.79 11.54
C ILE A 115 -17.21 7.24 10.14
N THR A 116 -18.13 6.43 9.59
CA THR A 116 -18.00 5.86 8.24
C THR A 116 -17.99 6.93 7.16
N VAL A 117 -18.88 7.93 7.23
CA VAL A 117 -18.92 9.05 6.28
C VAL A 117 -17.61 9.84 6.34
N TYR A 118 -17.11 10.11 7.55
CA TYR A 118 -15.83 10.80 7.72
C TYR A 118 -14.65 10.01 7.14
N PHE A 119 -14.57 8.71 7.40
CA PHE A 119 -13.57 7.83 6.77
C PHE A 119 -13.67 7.84 5.24
N LEU A 120 -14.89 7.72 4.71
CA LEU A 120 -15.14 7.68 3.28
C LEU A 120 -14.67 8.97 2.60
N ALA A 121 -14.95 10.13 3.18
CA ALA A 121 -14.49 11.42 2.66
C ALA A 121 -12.96 11.49 2.58
N LEU A 122 -12.26 11.09 3.65
CA LEU A 122 -10.79 11.05 3.66
C LEU A 122 -10.22 10.04 2.64
N HIS A 123 -10.85 8.86 2.51
CA HIS A 123 -10.41 7.84 1.56
C HIS A 123 -10.63 8.27 0.11
N ILE A 124 -11.73 8.96 -0.21
CA ILE A 124 -11.96 9.48 -1.56
C ILE A 124 -10.89 10.51 -1.92
N ALA A 125 -10.59 11.45 -1.01
CA ALA A 125 -9.55 12.45 -1.22
C ALA A 125 -8.16 11.80 -1.38
N GLY A 126 -7.80 10.89 -0.48
CA GLY A 126 -6.51 10.19 -0.50
C GLY A 126 -6.35 9.29 -1.73
N ALA A 127 -7.41 8.58 -2.12
CA ALA A 127 -7.40 7.77 -3.34
C ALA A 127 -7.30 8.63 -4.60
N SER A 128 -7.97 9.78 -4.65
CA SER A 128 -7.86 10.71 -5.78
C SER A 128 -6.43 11.25 -5.91
N GLU A 129 -5.81 11.66 -4.80
CA GLU A 129 -4.41 12.10 -4.77
C GLU A 129 -3.47 10.97 -5.20
N ALA A 130 -3.62 9.78 -4.62
CA ALA A 130 -2.84 8.60 -4.97
C ALA A 130 -2.96 8.24 -6.46
N ASN A 131 -4.17 8.27 -7.02
CA ASN A 131 -4.40 8.02 -8.44
C ASN A 131 -3.70 9.05 -9.32
N GLY A 132 -3.71 10.34 -8.94
CA GLY A 132 -2.98 11.38 -9.67
C GLY A 132 -1.47 11.13 -9.66
N LEU A 133 -0.91 10.74 -8.51
CA LEU A 133 0.51 10.40 -8.39
C LEU A 133 0.88 9.17 -9.22
N ILE A 134 0.08 8.11 -9.16
CA ILE A 134 0.29 6.90 -9.96
C ILE A 134 0.16 7.21 -11.45
N ALA A 135 -0.85 7.97 -11.86
CA ALA A 135 -1.06 8.35 -13.26
C ALA A 135 0.14 9.15 -13.82
N GLU A 136 0.66 10.10 -13.05
CA GLU A 136 1.88 10.82 -13.42
C GLU A 136 3.10 9.90 -13.46
N TYR A 137 3.21 8.96 -12.52
CA TYR A 137 4.31 7.98 -12.47
C TYR A 137 4.33 7.10 -13.73
N VAL A 138 3.18 6.57 -14.12
CA VAL A 138 3.08 5.68 -15.29
C VAL A 138 3.01 6.45 -16.62
N SER A 139 3.01 7.79 -16.62
CA SER A 139 2.95 8.58 -17.86
C SER A 139 4.13 8.30 -18.81
N GLY A 140 5.30 7.96 -18.27
CA GLY A 140 6.49 7.58 -19.02
C GLY A 140 6.53 6.12 -19.48
N GLN A 141 5.49 5.32 -19.19
CA GLN A 141 5.52 3.86 -19.42
C GLN A 141 5.76 3.49 -20.88
N HIS A 142 5.28 4.29 -21.82
CA HIS A 142 5.42 4.05 -23.26
C HIS A 142 6.89 4.04 -23.75
N LEU A 143 7.82 4.52 -22.93
CA LEU A 143 9.26 4.55 -23.24
C LEU A 143 9.95 3.22 -22.91
N VAL A 144 9.39 2.45 -21.97
CA VAL A 144 9.93 1.15 -21.56
C VAL A 144 9.28 0.07 -22.43
N LYS A 145 10.05 -0.59 -23.29
CA LYS A 145 9.52 -1.62 -24.20
C LYS A 145 9.52 -2.99 -23.53
N GLY A 146 8.87 -3.96 -24.17
CA GLY A 146 8.97 -5.35 -23.73
C GLY A 146 10.41 -5.84 -23.72
N GLN A 147 10.74 -6.68 -22.74
CA GLN A 147 12.08 -7.19 -22.45
C GLN A 147 13.12 -6.15 -21.97
N ASP A 148 12.81 -4.84 -22.03
CA ASP A 148 13.66 -3.82 -21.44
C ASP A 148 13.71 -4.01 -19.90
N THR A 149 14.87 -3.74 -19.31
CA THR A 149 15.08 -3.79 -17.86
C THR A 149 15.06 -2.39 -17.26
N PHE A 150 14.48 -2.24 -16.07
CA PHE A 150 14.49 -0.94 -15.39
C PHE A 150 14.48 -1.06 -13.87
N ILE A 151 15.00 -0.03 -13.22
CA ILE A 151 14.87 0.18 -11.77
C ILE A 151 14.00 1.39 -11.49
N THR A 152 13.37 1.37 -10.33
CA THR A 152 12.58 2.49 -9.84
C THR A 152 13.25 3.08 -8.61
N ILE A 153 13.40 4.40 -8.58
CA ILE A 153 14.02 5.13 -7.48
C ILE A 153 13.01 6.15 -6.99
N SER A 154 12.37 5.84 -5.86
CA SER A 154 11.53 6.78 -5.14
C SER A 154 12.32 7.39 -3.99
N ARG A 155 12.18 8.70 -3.81
CA ARG A 155 12.75 9.41 -2.66
C ARG A 155 11.85 9.23 -1.44
N PRO A 156 12.33 8.64 -0.33
CA PRO A 156 11.51 8.43 0.87
C PRO A 156 11.15 9.76 1.57
N ASP A 157 11.90 10.82 1.31
CA ASP A 157 11.68 12.17 1.83
C ASP A 157 10.78 13.03 0.93
N PHE A 158 10.41 12.54 -0.26
CA PHE A 158 9.33 13.13 -1.04
C PHE A 158 8.00 12.76 -0.40
N GLN A 159 7.78 13.31 0.80
CA GLN A 159 6.64 13.08 1.66
C GLN A 159 5.40 13.64 0.97
N THR A 160 4.74 12.81 0.19
CA THR A 160 3.29 12.94 0.04
C THR A 160 2.69 12.96 1.45
N GLN A 161 1.63 13.72 1.69
CA GLN A 161 0.92 13.64 2.97
C GLN A 161 0.33 12.24 3.24
N LEU A 162 0.37 11.37 2.23
CA LEU A 162 -0.03 9.97 2.28
C LEU A 162 0.92 9.13 3.14
N ARG A 163 0.34 8.30 4.00
CA ARG A 163 1.02 7.36 4.90
C ARG A 163 1.43 6.07 4.21
N ILE A 164 0.86 5.79 3.04
CA ILE A 164 1.21 4.65 2.21
C ILE A 164 2.17 5.10 1.10
N ASP A 165 3.18 4.27 0.85
CA ASP A 165 4.06 4.45 -0.30
C ASP A 165 3.39 3.88 -1.55
N VAL A 166 2.53 4.69 -2.18
CA VAL A 166 1.78 4.29 -3.38
C VAL A 166 2.68 4.04 -4.60
N LEU A 167 3.90 4.59 -4.60
CA LEU A 167 4.80 4.53 -5.75
C LEU A 167 5.75 3.34 -5.70
N SER A 168 6.03 2.80 -4.51
CA SER A 168 6.84 1.57 -4.35
C SER A 168 6.36 0.38 -5.20
N HIS A 169 5.08 0.36 -5.56
CA HIS A 169 4.48 -0.69 -6.36
C HIS A 169 4.11 -0.24 -7.78
N ALA A 170 4.19 1.06 -8.08
CA ALA A 170 3.74 1.60 -9.37
C ALA A 170 4.58 1.09 -10.55
N GLY A 171 5.88 0.82 -10.35
CA GLY A 171 6.73 0.18 -11.34
C GLY A 171 6.22 -1.19 -11.80
N GLY A 172 5.48 -1.91 -10.95
CA GLY A 172 4.87 -3.20 -11.29
C GLY A 172 3.84 -3.09 -12.42
N TYR A 173 3.10 -1.97 -12.51
CA TYR A 173 2.15 -1.74 -13.60
C TYR A 173 2.87 -1.63 -14.95
N ILE A 174 3.98 -0.89 -14.99
CA ILE A 174 4.80 -0.72 -16.22
C ILE A 174 5.37 -2.06 -16.67
N ALA A 175 5.95 -2.81 -15.73
CA ALA A 175 6.49 -4.14 -16.00
C ALA A 175 5.41 -5.10 -16.54
N GLY A 176 4.25 -5.15 -15.87
CA GLY A 176 3.13 -6.02 -16.24
C GLY A 176 2.49 -5.67 -17.58
N GLN A 177 2.30 -4.37 -17.88
CA GLN A 177 1.67 -3.93 -19.13
C GLN A 177 2.60 -4.07 -20.34
N ASN A 178 3.89 -3.79 -20.18
CA ASN A 178 4.83 -3.76 -21.30
C ASN A 178 5.60 -5.08 -21.48
N GLY A 179 5.53 -6.01 -20.53
CA GLY A 179 6.39 -7.19 -20.49
C GLY A 179 7.86 -6.84 -20.21
N ALA A 180 8.08 -5.80 -19.40
CA ALA A 180 9.41 -5.32 -19.00
C ALA A 180 9.82 -5.91 -17.64
N VAL A 181 11.11 -5.78 -17.27
CA VAL A 181 11.64 -6.34 -16.02
C VAL A 181 11.94 -5.24 -15.02
N LEU A 182 11.21 -5.24 -13.90
CA LEU A 182 11.44 -4.35 -12.76
C LEU A 182 12.52 -4.93 -11.82
N LEU A 183 13.77 -4.53 -11.97
CA LEU A 183 14.90 -5.17 -11.29
C LEU A 183 14.85 -5.08 -9.76
N ASN A 184 14.25 -4.03 -9.20
CA ASN A 184 14.10 -3.85 -7.75
C ASN A 184 12.77 -4.38 -7.20
N ASN A 185 12.07 -5.26 -7.93
CA ASN A 185 10.90 -5.94 -7.40
C ASN A 185 11.30 -6.85 -6.23
N TYR A 186 10.83 -6.53 -5.03
CA TYR A 186 11.14 -7.29 -3.81
C TYR A 186 10.77 -8.78 -3.91
N GLN A 187 9.81 -9.13 -4.76
CA GLN A 187 9.37 -10.51 -4.91
C GLN A 187 10.44 -11.40 -5.55
N PHE A 188 11.40 -10.84 -6.32
CA PHE A 188 12.54 -11.61 -6.83
C PHE A 188 13.43 -12.16 -5.69
N GLY A 189 13.44 -11.50 -4.53
CA GLY A 189 14.10 -12.02 -3.33
C GLY A 189 13.30 -13.11 -2.60
N THR A 190 12.04 -13.36 -3.01
CA THR A 190 11.17 -14.36 -2.40
C THR A 190 11.14 -15.64 -3.23
N ARG A 191 11.20 -16.80 -2.58
CA ARG A 191 11.07 -18.12 -3.25
C ARG A 191 9.60 -18.54 -3.45
N VAL A 192 8.66 -17.61 -3.33
CA VAL A 192 7.23 -17.91 -3.23
C VAL A 192 6.55 -17.94 -4.59
N PHE A 193 7.08 -17.24 -5.59
CA PHE A 193 6.49 -17.14 -6.92
C PHE A 193 7.47 -17.59 -8.01
N PRO A 194 7.01 -18.36 -9.02
CA PRO A 194 7.85 -18.70 -10.15
C PRO A 194 8.08 -17.45 -11.01
N PHE A 195 9.34 -17.08 -11.23
CA PHE A 195 9.70 -15.99 -12.15
C PHE A 195 10.26 -16.57 -13.44
N ALA A 196 9.75 -16.08 -14.58
CA ALA A 196 10.42 -16.28 -15.85
C ALA A 196 11.67 -15.39 -15.87
N GLY A 197 12.85 -15.99 -15.76
CA GLY A 197 14.10 -15.27 -15.94
C GLY A 197 14.20 -14.73 -17.36
N VAL A 198 14.56 -13.46 -17.52
CA VAL A 198 14.85 -12.90 -18.85
C VAL A 198 16.25 -13.35 -19.26
N ARG A 199 16.34 -14.10 -20.37
CA ARG A 199 17.62 -14.50 -20.97
C ARG A 199 18.37 -13.27 -21.45
N GLY A 200 19.66 -13.18 -21.14
CA GLY A 200 20.52 -12.06 -21.57
C GLY A 200 20.61 -10.90 -20.57
N TYR A 201 20.40 -11.18 -19.28
CA TYR A 201 20.51 -10.18 -18.21
C TYR A 201 21.83 -9.40 -18.30
N ARG A 202 21.73 -8.08 -18.44
CA ARG A 202 22.86 -7.15 -18.31
C ARG A 202 22.95 -6.71 -16.86
N ASN A 203 24.17 -6.49 -16.36
CA ASN A 203 24.39 -6.05 -14.98
C ASN A 203 23.79 -4.67 -14.67
N SER A 204 23.43 -3.88 -15.70
CA SER A 204 22.89 -2.53 -15.54
C SER A 204 21.54 -2.38 -16.23
N PRO A 205 20.57 -1.66 -15.62
CA PRO A 205 19.25 -1.45 -16.20
C PRO A 205 19.32 -0.65 -17.50
N ASP A 206 18.37 -0.86 -18.40
CA ASP A 206 18.22 -0.06 -19.62
C ASP A 206 17.62 1.33 -19.31
N TYR A 207 16.72 1.39 -18.31
CA TYR A 207 16.11 2.62 -17.85
C TYR A 207 16.15 2.78 -16.33
N ILE A 208 16.22 4.03 -15.89
CA ILE A 208 16.04 4.43 -14.50
C ILE A 208 14.84 5.35 -14.43
N LEU A 209 13.84 4.94 -13.65
CA LEU A 209 12.60 5.68 -13.44
C LEU A 209 12.68 6.32 -12.06
N THR A 210 12.70 7.65 -11.99
CA THR A 210 12.80 8.37 -10.71
C THR A 210 11.52 9.14 -10.41
N TRP A 211 11.17 9.18 -9.14
CA TRP A 211 10.15 10.10 -8.63
C TRP A 211 10.84 11.23 -7.86
N ALA A 212 10.72 12.44 -8.39
CA ALA A 212 11.47 13.65 -8.04
C ALA A 212 12.95 13.63 -8.50
N ASP A 213 13.66 14.74 -8.27
CA ASP A 213 15.07 14.89 -8.64
C ASP A 213 15.98 13.92 -7.86
N PRO A 214 16.81 13.11 -8.57
CA PRO A 214 17.71 12.13 -7.95
C PRO A 214 18.97 12.77 -7.30
N GLN A 215 19.06 14.10 -7.33
CA GLN A 215 20.25 14.91 -7.07
C GLN A 215 21.08 14.53 -5.82
N PRO A 216 20.52 14.22 -4.63
CA PRO A 216 21.36 13.90 -3.49
C PRO A 216 21.88 12.44 -3.46
N VAL A 217 21.37 11.54 -4.30
CA VAL A 217 21.66 10.11 -4.19
C VAL A 217 22.63 9.62 -5.28
N LEU A 218 22.61 10.23 -6.47
CA LEU A 218 23.24 9.64 -7.67
C LEU A 218 24.19 10.58 -8.43
N GLY A 219 24.59 11.71 -7.83
CA GLY A 219 25.69 12.56 -8.32
C GLY A 219 25.56 13.05 -9.77
N GLY A 220 24.37 13.50 -10.18
CA GLY A 220 24.05 13.89 -11.57
C GLY A 220 23.73 15.37 -11.76
N SER A 221 23.57 15.80 -13.01
CA SER A 221 22.89 17.04 -13.37
C SER A 221 21.38 16.79 -13.53
N GLY A 222 20.53 17.80 -13.62
CA GLY A 222 19.09 17.58 -13.84
C GLY A 222 18.78 16.73 -15.09
N ASP A 223 19.69 16.73 -16.07
CA ASP A 223 19.54 16.08 -17.38
C ASP A 223 20.29 14.74 -17.51
N SER A 224 21.19 14.41 -16.58
CA SER A 224 21.99 13.17 -16.66
C SER A 224 22.37 12.65 -15.28
N MET A 225 22.53 11.33 -15.18
CA MET A 225 22.94 10.68 -13.92
C MET A 225 23.86 9.50 -14.18
N THR A 226 24.58 9.09 -13.15
CA THR A 226 25.43 7.91 -13.18
C THR A 226 24.93 6.91 -12.14
N TYR A 227 24.75 5.65 -12.55
CA TYR A 227 24.35 4.55 -11.67
C TYR A 227 25.28 3.37 -11.90
N GLU A 228 25.96 2.91 -10.85
CA GLU A 228 26.94 1.81 -10.91
C GLU A 228 28.01 1.98 -12.02
N GLY A 229 28.47 3.23 -12.22
CA GLY A 229 29.48 3.56 -13.24
C GLY A 229 28.95 3.69 -14.67
N VAL A 230 27.64 3.55 -14.88
CA VAL A 230 27.00 3.68 -16.19
C VAL A 230 26.27 5.03 -16.30
N HIS A 231 26.43 5.70 -17.44
CA HIS A 231 25.79 7.00 -17.71
C HIS A 231 24.40 6.86 -18.32
N TYR A 232 23.48 7.68 -17.83
CA TYR A 232 22.10 7.76 -18.28
C TYR A 232 21.71 9.20 -18.58
N ASN A 233 20.97 9.40 -19.68
CA ASN A 233 20.43 10.70 -20.09
C ASN A 233 18.92 10.74 -19.85
N ARG A 234 18.44 11.88 -19.35
CA ARG A 234 17.00 12.12 -19.19
C ARG A 234 16.36 12.26 -20.57
N ILE A 235 15.39 11.38 -20.84
CA ILE A 235 14.62 11.40 -22.09
C ILE A 235 13.18 11.85 -21.88
N PHE A 236 12.74 11.92 -20.62
CA PHE A 236 11.37 12.29 -20.30
C PHE A 236 11.26 12.94 -18.92
N SER A 237 10.36 13.91 -18.85
CA SER A 237 9.83 14.45 -17.61
C SER A 237 8.31 14.56 -17.79
N SER A 238 7.60 14.02 -16.81
CA SER A 238 6.14 14.03 -16.77
C SER A 238 5.57 15.44 -16.69
N ARG A 239 4.27 15.56 -16.93
CA ARG A 239 3.48 16.78 -16.73
C ARG A 239 2.21 16.41 -15.95
N PRO A 240 1.63 17.33 -15.16
CA PRO A 240 2.03 18.73 -15.01
C PRO A 240 3.13 18.97 -13.97
N ARG A 241 3.35 18.06 -13.01
CA ARG A 241 4.22 18.35 -11.85
C ARG A 241 5.69 18.09 -12.13
N GLY A 242 6.02 17.28 -13.13
CA GLY A 242 7.41 17.02 -13.51
C GLY A 242 8.13 16.06 -12.57
N TYR A 243 7.38 15.34 -11.72
CA TYR A 243 7.96 14.50 -10.69
C TYR A 243 8.54 13.22 -11.26
N MET A 244 7.80 12.56 -12.17
CA MET A 244 8.31 11.38 -12.85
C MET A 244 9.32 11.77 -13.92
N LYS A 245 10.49 11.12 -13.90
CA LYS A 245 11.56 11.25 -14.89
C LYS A 245 12.01 9.88 -15.36
N VAL A 246 12.33 9.78 -16.65
CA VAL A 246 12.91 8.56 -17.24
C VAL A 246 14.29 8.89 -17.77
N PHE A 247 15.27 8.13 -17.30
CA PHE A 247 16.64 8.19 -17.79
C PHE A 247 16.94 6.91 -18.57
N GLN A 248 17.56 7.05 -19.74
CA GLN A 248 17.93 5.96 -20.63
C GLN A 248 19.44 5.82 -20.68
N ARG A 249 19.93 4.58 -20.68
CA ARG A 249 21.36 4.26 -20.81
C ARG A 249 21.93 4.79 -22.14
N MET A 250 23.08 5.47 -22.10
CA MET A 250 23.63 6.15 -23.28
C MET A 250 24.00 5.22 -24.45
N ASP A 251 24.56 4.05 -24.18
CA ASP A 251 25.00 3.06 -25.17
C ASP A 251 23.84 2.47 -26.01
N LEU A 252 22.61 2.50 -25.48
CA LEU A 252 21.40 2.10 -26.20
C LEU A 252 21.03 3.07 -27.32
N THR A 253 21.45 4.33 -27.22
CA THR A 253 21.18 5.37 -28.22
C THR A 253 21.91 5.09 -29.52
N SER A 254 23.13 4.56 -29.44
CA SER A 254 23.98 4.21 -30.58
C SER A 254 23.67 2.86 -31.22
N ALA A 255 22.99 1.96 -30.50
CA ALA A 255 22.90 0.54 -30.87
C ALA A 255 21.55 0.07 -31.42
N ARG A 256 20.47 0.87 -31.34
CA ARG A 256 19.19 0.47 -31.97
C ARG A 256 19.28 0.72 -33.48
N PRO A 257 19.27 -0.33 -34.33
CA PRO A 257 19.07 -0.15 -35.76
C PRO A 257 17.78 0.64 -35.91
N GLN A 258 17.77 1.69 -36.73
CA GLN A 258 16.52 2.29 -37.15
C GLN A 258 15.67 1.15 -37.74
N THR A 259 14.67 0.68 -37.01
CA THR A 259 13.72 -0.29 -37.51
C THR A 259 13.13 0.32 -38.75
N GLN A 260 13.59 -0.13 -39.92
CA GLN A 260 13.01 0.28 -41.18
C GLN A 260 11.51 0.01 -41.07
N PRO A 261 10.66 0.98 -41.40
CA PRO A 261 9.23 0.82 -41.27
C PRO A 261 8.84 -0.45 -42.02
N HIS A 262 8.21 -1.38 -41.30
CA HIS A 262 7.68 -2.60 -41.87
C HIS A 262 6.78 -2.19 -43.04
N ARG A 263 7.27 -2.36 -44.28
CA ARG A 263 6.46 -2.21 -45.48
C ARG A 263 5.27 -3.14 -45.30
N LYS A 264 4.05 -2.59 -45.27
CA LYS A 264 2.86 -3.41 -45.34
C LYS A 264 2.96 -4.25 -46.63
N PRO A 265 2.72 -5.56 -46.58
CA PRO A 265 2.56 -6.33 -47.80
C PRO A 265 1.31 -5.80 -48.52
N ASP A 266 1.48 -5.44 -49.80
CA ASP A 266 0.41 -5.09 -50.74
C ASP A 266 -0.42 -6.34 -51.10
#